data_AF-A0A0D0QKK5-F1
#
_entry.id   AF-A0A0D0QKK5-F1
#
_cell.length_a   1.000
_cell.length_b   1.000
_cell.length_c   1.000
_cell.angle_alpha   90.00
_cell.angle_beta   90.00
_cell.angle_gamma   90.00
#
_symmetry.space_group_name_H-M   'P 1'
#
loop_
_entity.id
_entity.type
_entity.pdbx_description
1 polymer ?
#
loop_
_entity_poly.entity_id
_entity_poly.type
_entity_poly.pdbx_seq_one_letter_code
_entity_poly.pdbx_strand_id
1 'polypeptide(L)' 'MGTYLHPSTINFRRSVNSEIYIDKTNLIAFTNKRINTQQGYICVSRPRRFGKTMAADMLAAYYDSKEIHKNYFISLLLKK' A
#
# COMPACT_ATOMS: atom_id res chain seq x y z
N MET A 1 -18.26 -6.85 -3.65
CA MET A 1 -18.49 -5.45 -3.21
C MET A 1 -17.41 -4.58 -3.85
N GLY A 2 -17.81 -3.85 -4.89
CA GLY A 2 -17.14 -2.70 -5.51
C GLY A 2 -15.66 -2.81 -5.85
N THR A 3 -15.34 -3.06 -7.11
CA THR A 3 -14.04 -2.70 -7.70
C THR A 3 -13.88 -1.19 -7.66
N TYR A 4 -13.09 -0.68 -6.70
CA TYR A 4 -12.56 0.67 -6.79
C TYR A 4 -11.36 0.63 -7.73
N LEU A 5 -11.58 1.07 -8.97
CA LEU A 5 -10.49 1.44 -9.86
C LEU A 5 -9.84 2.70 -9.26
N HIS A 6 -8.59 2.60 -8.78
CA HIS A 6 -7.84 3.70 -8.15
C HIS A 6 -8.50 4.28 -6.88
N PRO A 7 -8.58 3.50 -5.77
CA PRO A 7 -9.06 4.05 -4.50
C PRO A 7 -8.20 5.24 -4.09
N SER A 8 -8.85 6.35 -3.74
CA SER A 8 -8.17 7.57 -3.31
C SER A 8 -7.23 7.28 -2.12
N THR A 9 -6.09 7.97 -2.07
CA THR A 9 -5.06 7.83 -1.03
C THR A 9 -5.50 8.22 0.40
N ILE A 10 -6.74 8.68 0.55
CA ILE A 10 -7.39 9.02 1.82
C ILE A 10 -7.43 7.82 2.78
N ASN A 11 -7.70 6.62 2.26
CA ASN A 11 -7.79 5.40 3.08
C ASN A 11 -6.44 5.03 3.70
N PHE A 12 -5.36 5.18 2.92
CA PHE A 12 -4.01 4.96 3.43
C PHE A 12 -3.64 5.98 4.50
N ARG A 13 -3.93 7.27 4.29
CA ARG A 13 -3.68 8.33 5.27
C ARG A 13 -4.42 8.08 6.59
N ARG A 14 -5.69 7.68 6.52
CA ARG A 14 -6.47 7.28 7.70
C ARG A 14 -5.86 6.09 8.43
N SER A 15 -5.35 5.12 7.67
CA SER A 15 -4.69 3.94 8.24
C SER A 15 -3.38 4.31 8.96
N VAL A 16 -2.53 5.15 8.37
CA VAL A 16 -1.26 5.61 8.99
C VAL A 16 -1.50 6.40 10.28
N ASN A 17 -2.56 7.20 10.32
CA ASN A 17 -2.92 7.99 11.49
C ASN A 17 -3.66 7.18 12.57
N SER A 18 -3.97 5.90 12.33
CA SER A 18 -4.63 5.05 13.32
C SER A 18 -3.64 4.51 14.34
N GLU A 19 -4.09 4.29 15.57
CA GLU A 19 -3.27 3.75 16.66
C GLU A 19 -2.66 2.37 16.33
N ILE A 20 -3.34 1.60 15.49
CA ILE A 20 -2.98 0.21 15.17
C ILE A 20 -2.41 0.11 13.74
N TYR A 21 -1.55 1.05 13.36
CA TYR A 21 -0.86 0.98 12.08
C TYR A 21 0.32 -0.01 12.14
N ILE A 22 0.26 -1.03 11.30
CA ILE A 22 1.37 -1.97 11.08
C ILE A 22 2.07 -1.59 9.78
N ASP A 23 3.36 -1.29 9.86
CA ASP A 23 4.19 -0.98 8.69
C ASP A 23 4.30 -2.22 7.76
N LYS A 24 3.88 -2.03 6.51
CA LYS A 24 3.92 -3.03 5.43
C LYS A 24 4.78 -2.59 4.25
N THR A 25 5.60 -1.55 4.40
CA THR A 25 6.45 -1.00 3.34
C THR A 25 7.36 -2.03 2.68
N ASN A 26 7.79 -3.07 3.41
CA ASN A 26 8.55 -4.19 2.83
C ASN A 26 7.85 -4.87 1.65
N LEU A 27 6.51 -4.80 1.56
CA LEU A 27 5.75 -5.32 0.42
C LEU A 27 6.04 -4.56 -0.87
N ILE A 28 6.36 -3.27 -0.78
CA ILE A 28 6.68 -2.42 -1.94
C ILE A 28 7.91 -2.96 -2.66
N ALA A 29 8.96 -3.33 -1.90
CA ALA A 29 10.18 -3.91 -2.49
C ALA A 29 9.89 -5.22 -3.24
N PHE A 30 9.02 -6.07 -2.71
CA PHE A 30 8.59 -7.30 -3.39
C PHE A 30 7.76 -7.00 -4.64
N THR A 31 6.87 -6.02 -4.56
CA THR A 31 5.97 -5.63 -5.65
C THR A 31 6.75 -4.98 -6.80
N ASN A 32 7.68 -4.08 -6.50
CA ASN A 32 8.57 -3.43 -7.48
C ASN A 32 9.41 -4.43 -8.28
N LYS A 33 9.79 -5.57 -7.68
CA LYS A 33 10.53 -6.63 -8.39
C LYS A 33 9.66 -7.38 -9.42
N ARG A 34 8.34 -7.32 -9.29
CA ARG A 34 7.37 -8.06 -10.12
C ARG A 34 6.63 -7.15 -11.10
N ILE A 35 6.49 -5.86 -10.77
CA ILE A 35 5.92 -4.85 -11.67
C ILE A 35 6.84 -4.78 -12.91
N ASN A 36 6.27 -4.90 -14.12
CA ASN A 36 6.98 -5.07 -15.39
C ASN A 36 7.59 -6.46 -15.69
N THR A 37 7.12 -7.51 -15.03
CA THR A 37 7.45 -8.90 -15.43
C THR A 37 6.24 -9.59 -16.04
N GLN A 38 6.46 -10.63 -16.87
CA GLN A 38 5.37 -11.48 -17.41
C GLN A 38 4.54 -12.15 -16.30
N GLN A 39 5.08 -12.27 -15.09
CA GLN A 39 4.43 -12.78 -13.89
C GLN A 39 4.09 -11.65 -12.89
N GLY A 40 3.66 -10.49 -13.38
CA GLY A 40 3.33 -9.32 -12.56
C GLY A 40 2.06 -9.43 -11.71
N TYR A 41 1.47 -10.63 -11.60
CA TYR A 41 0.23 -10.87 -10.87
C TYR A 41 0.52 -11.25 -9.42
N ILE A 42 -0.12 -10.55 -8.48
CA ILE A 42 0.03 -10.80 -7.04
C ILE A 42 -1.33 -11.19 -6.46
N CYS A 43 -1.41 -12.40 -5.90
CA CYS A 43 -2.60 -12.89 -5.20
C CYS A 43 -2.39 -12.82 -3.69
N VAL A 44 -3.38 -12.30 -2.96
CA VAL A 44 -3.36 -12.24 -1.49
C VAL A 44 -4.52 -13.09 -0.93
N SER A 45 -4.26 -14.37 -0.64
CA SER A 45 -5.28 -15.38 -0.32
C SER A 45 -5.67 -15.53 1.17
N ARG A 46 -5.20 -14.63 2.06
CA ARG A 46 -5.36 -14.81 3.52
C ARG A 46 -6.84 -14.79 4.00
N PRO A 47 -7.15 -15.08 5.28
CA PRO A 47 -8.51 -14.93 5.86
C PRO A 47 -9.05 -13.49 5.93
N ARG A 48 -10.33 -13.33 6.28
CA ARG A 48 -10.97 -12.01 6.51
C ARG A 48 -10.21 -11.20 7.59
N ARG A 49 -10.19 -9.86 7.47
CA ARG A 49 -9.52 -8.91 8.38
C ARG A 49 -8.00 -9.02 8.51
N PHE A 50 -7.34 -9.81 7.66
CA PHE A 50 -5.87 -9.91 7.63
C PHE A 50 -5.15 -8.69 7.03
N GLY A 51 -5.80 -7.54 6.96
CA GLY A 51 -5.21 -6.29 6.47
C GLY A 51 -4.83 -6.28 4.98
N LYS A 52 -5.54 -7.03 4.13
CA LYS A 52 -5.33 -6.99 2.66
C LYS A 52 -5.71 -5.64 2.06
N THR A 53 -6.85 -5.09 2.47
CA THR A 53 -7.33 -3.79 2.00
C THR A 53 -6.31 -2.70 2.32
N MET A 54 -5.79 -2.69 3.55
CA MET A 54 -4.73 -1.78 3.96
C MET A 54 -3.44 -1.92 3.13
N ALA A 55 -3.08 -3.14 2.73
CA ALA A 55 -1.93 -3.36 1.86
C ALA A 55 -2.18 -2.84 0.44
N ALA A 56 -3.40 -3.03 -0.08
CA ALA A 56 -3.79 -2.49 -1.38
C ALA A 56 -3.86 -0.97 -1.38
N ASP A 57 -4.43 -0.34 -0.34
CA ASP A 57 -4.48 1.12 -0.18
C ASP A 57 -3.07 1.73 -0.09
N MET A 58 -2.16 1.06 0.62
CA MET A 58 -0.75 1.45 0.69
C MET A 58 -0.07 1.38 -0.68
N LEU A 59 -0.22 0.26 -1.41
CA LEU A 59 0.39 0.11 -2.73
C LEU A 59 -0.20 1.13 -3.71
N ALA A 60 -1.52 1.33 -3.70
CA ALA A 60 -2.18 2.36 -4.50
C ALA A 60 -1.61 3.74 -4.19
N ALA A 61 -1.42 4.10 -2.91
CA ALA A 61 -0.85 5.38 -2.52
C ALA A 61 0.64 5.54 -2.86
N TYR A 62 1.39 4.44 -2.89
CA TYR A 62 2.80 4.45 -3.29
C TYR A 62 2.98 4.70 -4.80
N TYR A 63 2.15 4.05 -5.64
CA TYR A 63 2.22 4.19 -7.09
C TYR A 63 1.39 5.36 -7.65
N ASP A 64 0.55 6.00 -6.82
CA ASP A 64 -0.15 7.23 -7.23
C ASP A 64 0.86 8.35 -7.51
N SER A 65 0.71 9.05 -8.63
CA SER A 65 1.71 9.94 -9.21
C SER A 65 1.89 11.28 -8.46
N LYS A 66 1.31 11.44 -7.27
CA LYS A 66 1.34 12.70 -6.53
C LYS A 66 2.57 12.76 -5.60
N GLU A 67 3.42 13.75 -5.84
CA GLU A 67 4.66 14.04 -5.09
C GLU A 67 4.50 14.01 -3.57
N ILE A 68 3.35 14.46 -3.06
CA ILE A 68 3.05 14.52 -1.62
C ILE A 68 3.22 13.14 -0.95
N HIS A 69 2.91 12.04 -1.63
CA HIS A 69 2.96 10.70 -1.05
C HIS A 69 4.38 10.16 -0.84
N LYS A 70 5.35 10.55 -1.69
CA LYS A 70 6.75 10.18 -1.49
C LYS A 70 7.30 10.69 -0.16
N ASN A 71 6.97 11.94 0.21
CA ASN A 71 7.41 12.52 1.48
C ASN A 71 6.84 11.79 2.70
N TYR A 72 5.59 11.30 2.64
CA TYR A 72 5.01 10.49 3.71
C TYR A 72 5.75 9.15 3.87
N PHE A 73 6.07 8.47 2.77
CA PHE A 73 6.84 7.22 2.82
C PHE A 73 8.27 7.44 3.35
N ILE A 74 8.94 8.54 2.95
CA ILE A 74 10.25 8.92 3.48
C ILE A 74 10.16 9.17 4.98
N SER A 75 9.13 9.90 5.46
CA SER A 75 8.94 10.14 6.89
C SER A 75 8.67 8.87 7.70
N LEU A 76 8.02 7.86 7.09
CA LEU A 76 7.74 6.57 7.72
C LEU A 76 9.02 5.71 7.82
N LEU A 77 9.87 5.76 6.80
CA LEU A 77 11.17 5.08 6.79
C LEU A 77 12.16 5.69 7.80
N LEU A 78 12.08 7.01 8.04
CA LEU A 78 12.90 7.71 9.03
C LEU A 78 12.43 7.49 10.49
N LYS A 79 11.22 6.95 10.70
CA LYS A 79 10.67 6.63 12.04
C LYS A 79 11.03 5.24 12.55
N LYS A 80 11.77 4.45 11.78
CA LYS A 80 12.33 3.15 12.18
C LYS A 80 13.65 3.33 12.90
#